data_AF-U2GU59-F1
#
_entry.id   AF-U2GU59-F1
#
_cell.length_a   1.000
_cell.length_b   1.000
_cell.length_c   1.000
_cell.angle_alpha   90.00
_cell.angle_beta   90.00
_cell.angle_gamma   90.00
#
_symmetry.space_group_name_H-M   'P 1'
#
loop_
_entity.id
_entity.type
_entity.pdbx_description
1 polymer ?
#
loop_
_entity_poly.entity_id
_entity_poly.type
_entity_poly.pdbx_seq_one_letter_code
_entity_poly.pdbx_strand_id
1 'polypeptide(L)'
;MKLKSEIFDQVVFCLVSTDGAEADDETTLLAERIASDIDRYIKEALIFLKDELRRGRFLSKDELSLLDAPVCELPFSSPQCTFYARDKQWLMRFAEGALDICEPYGIGVIFEGERPLYLENLELSSEC
;
A
#
# COMPACT_ATOMS: atom_id res chain seq x y z
N MET A 1 -20.91 -0.12 5.75
CA MET A 1 -20.61 0.68 4.55
C MET A 1 -19.74 -0.18 3.64
N LYS A 2 -20.06 -0.35 2.35
CA LYS A 2 -19.18 -1.09 1.42
C LYS A 2 -18.15 -0.10 0.88
N LEU A 3 -16.91 -0.24 1.30
CA LEU A 3 -15.77 0.53 0.81
C LEU A 3 -15.32 -0.07 -0.52
N LYS A 4 -15.71 0.56 -1.62
CA LYS A 4 -15.29 0.18 -2.97
C LYS A 4 -14.28 1.19 -3.47
N SER A 5 -13.16 0.71 -3.98
CA SER A 5 -12.27 1.52 -4.80
C SER A 5 -12.86 1.63 -6.20
N GLU A 6 -13.04 2.84 -6.72
CA GLU A 6 -13.42 3.07 -8.12
C GLU A 6 -12.27 2.77 -9.08
N ILE A 7 -11.02 2.84 -8.60
CA ILE A 7 -9.82 2.56 -9.39
C ILE A 7 -9.73 1.07 -9.75
N PHE A 8 -9.99 0.20 -8.78
CA PHE A 8 -9.86 -1.25 -8.97
C PHE A 8 -11.20 -1.97 -9.16
N ASP A 9 -12.33 -1.26 -9.08
CA ASP A 9 -13.70 -1.83 -9.02
C ASP A 9 -13.82 -2.98 -8.01
N GLN A 10 -13.10 -2.87 -6.89
CA GLN A 10 -12.98 -3.91 -5.88
C GLN A 10 -13.32 -3.38 -4.48
N VAL A 11 -13.83 -4.27 -3.63
CA VAL A 11 -13.98 -3.98 -2.20
C VAL A 11 -12.58 -3.99 -1.59
N VAL A 12 -12.15 -2.86 -1.05
CA VAL A 12 -10.83 -2.77 -0.40
C VAL A 12 -10.89 -3.49 0.93
N PHE A 13 -9.92 -4.38 1.17
CA PHE A 13 -9.76 -5.04 2.46
C PHE A 13 -9.01 -4.10 3.42
N CYS A 14 -9.69 -3.75 4.52
CA CYS A 14 -9.11 -3.00 5.62
C CYS A 14 -8.96 -3.91 6.84
N LEU A 15 -7.73 -4.08 7.32
CA LEU A 15 -7.39 -4.84 8.49
C LEU A 15 -6.85 -3.89 9.57
N VAL A 16 -7.45 -3.95 10.76
CA VAL A 16 -6.90 -3.30 11.96
C VAL A 16 -6.22 -4.39 12.78
N SER A 17 -4.89 -4.34 12.87
CA SER A 17 -4.11 -5.29 13.66
C SER A 17 -3.93 -4.75 15.07
N THR A 18 -4.44 -5.50 16.02
CA THR A 18 -4.35 -5.16 17.44
C THR A 18 -3.54 -6.27 18.09
N ASP A 19 -2.24 -6.04 18.31
CA ASP A 19 -1.31 -7.02 18.88
C ASP A 19 -1.64 -7.31 20.35
N GLY A 20 -2.75 -8.00 20.60
CA GLY A 20 -3.35 -8.23 21.93
C GLY A 20 -3.98 -7.00 22.60
N ALA A 21 -3.80 -5.80 22.05
CA ALA A 21 -4.48 -4.57 22.49
C ALA A 21 -5.90 -4.48 21.90
N GLU A 22 -6.75 -3.60 22.44
CA GLU A 22 -7.93 -3.12 21.72
C GLU A 22 -7.47 -2.03 20.72
N ALA A 23 -8.14 -1.92 19.57
CA ALA A 23 -7.95 -0.78 18.69
C ALA A 23 -8.31 0.49 19.45
N ASP A 24 -7.40 1.46 19.52
CA ASP A 24 -7.70 2.74 20.15
C ASP A 24 -8.55 3.62 19.22
N ASP A 25 -9.20 4.63 19.82
CA ASP A 25 -10.07 5.55 19.10
C ASP A 25 -9.30 6.33 18.02
N GLU A 26 -8.02 6.66 18.24
CA GLU A 26 -7.23 7.41 17.26
C GLU A 26 -6.94 6.55 16.02
N THR A 27 -6.49 5.31 16.19
CA THR A 27 -6.29 4.36 15.08
C THR A 27 -7.60 4.07 14.36
N THR A 28 -8.71 3.92 15.08
CA THR A 28 -10.03 3.68 14.47
C THR A 28 -10.47 4.88 13.61
N LEU A 29 -10.35 6.10 14.15
CA LEU A 29 -10.69 7.33 13.41
C LEU A 29 -9.76 7.57 12.21
N LEU A 30 -8.49 7.16 12.31
CA LEU A 30 -7.58 7.19 11.17
C LEU A 30 -8.05 6.21 10.10
N ALA A 31 -8.28 4.96 10.45
CA ALA A 31 -8.73 3.92 9.52
C ALA A 31 -10.04 4.31 8.83
N GLU A 32 -11.02 4.87 9.55
CA GLU A 32 -12.28 5.37 8.98
C GLU A 32 -12.05 6.49 7.96
N ARG A 33 -11.17 7.45 8.28
CA ARG A 33 -10.84 8.57 7.39
C ARG A 33 -10.16 8.10 6.12
N ILE A 34 -9.14 7.25 6.25
CA ILE A 34 -8.43 6.67 5.10
C ILE A 34 -9.40 5.88 4.22
N ALA A 35 -10.22 5.04 4.84
CA ALA A 35 -11.21 4.25 4.13
C ALA A 35 -12.20 5.15 3.36
N SER A 36 -12.66 6.25 3.97
CA SER A 36 -13.64 7.15 3.34
C SER A 36 -13.16 7.80 2.03
N ASP A 37 -11.84 7.90 1.82
CA ASP A 37 -11.20 8.48 0.63
C ASP A 37 -10.11 7.55 0.07
N ILE A 38 -10.38 6.23 0.07
CA ILE A 38 -9.37 5.21 -0.21
C ILE A 38 -8.72 5.34 -1.59
N ASP A 39 -9.47 5.79 -2.60
CA ASP A 39 -8.97 5.99 -3.96
C ASP A 39 -7.89 7.07 -4.03
N ARG A 40 -7.97 8.10 -3.20
CA ARG A 40 -6.91 9.10 -3.10
C ARG A 40 -5.63 8.46 -2.56
N TYR A 41 -5.71 7.71 -1.46
CA TYR A 41 -4.53 7.09 -0.85
C TYR A 41 -3.91 6.01 -1.74
N ILE A 42 -4.74 5.26 -2.48
CA ILE A 42 -4.27 4.34 -3.53
C ILE A 42 -3.47 5.11 -4.59
N LYS A 43 -4.01 6.20 -5.13
CA LYS A 43 -3.30 7.01 -6.14
C LYS A 43 -1.98 7.57 -5.60
N GLU A 44 -1.98 8.08 -4.37
CA GLU A 44 -0.78 8.60 -3.71
C GLU A 44 0.28 7.49 -3.53
N ALA A 45 -0.12 6.29 -3.09
CA ALA A 45 0.77 5.15 -2.96
C ALA A 45 1.35 4.71 -4.32
N LEU A 46 0.52 4.64 -5.37
CA LEU A 46 0.95 4.27 -6.71
C LEU A 46 1.96 5.28 -7.31
N ILE A 47 1.73 6.58 -7.11
CA ILE A 47 2.69 7.63 -7.49
C ILE A 47 4.01 7.44 -6.74
N PHE A 48 3.93 7.21 -5.43
CA PHE A 48 5.11 7.04 -4.59
C PHE A 48 5.93 5.81 -5.00
N LEU A 49 5.27 4.66 -5.23
CA LEU A 49 5.92 3.44 -5.71
C LEU A 49 6.62 3.66 -7.04
N LYS A 50 5.95 4.31 -8.00
CA LYS A 50 6.52 4.64 -9.32
C LYS A 50 7.79 5.47 -9.19
N ASP A 51 7.77 6.49 -8.34
CA ASP A 51 8.92 7.38 -8.13
C ASP A 51 10.09 6.68 -7.44
N GLU A 52 9.83 5.91 -6.39
CA GLU A 52 10.87 5.21 -5.63
C GLU A 52 11.48 4.05 -6.42
N LEU A 53 10.68 3.26 -7.12
CA LEU A 53 11.18 2.16 -7.95
C LEU A 53 12.02 2.65 -9.13
N ARG A 54 11.70 3.82 -9.70
CA ARG A 54 12.51 4.44 -10.76
C ARG A 54 13.84 5.00 -10.25
N ARG A 55 13.90 5.42 -8.99
CA ARG A 55 15.13 5.92 -8.34
C ARG A 55 16.03 4.79 -7.85
N GLY A 56 15.40 3.68 -7.44
CA GLY A 56 16.09 2.49 -6.95
C GLY A 56 16.79 1.69 -8.06
N ARG A 57 17.56 0.69 -7.65
CA ARG A 57 18.17 -0.31 -8.56
C ARG A 57 17.48 -1.67 -8.45
N PHE A 58 16.19 -1.64 -8.15
CA PHE A 58 15.40 -2.85 -7.85
C PHE A 58 14.90 -3.56 -9.11
N LEU A 59 14.79 -2.84 -10.23
CA LEU A 59 14.11 -3.31 -11.43
C LEU A 59 15.07 -3.47 -12.62
N SER A 60 14.78 -4.47 -13.45
CA SER A 60 15.36 -4.63 -14.77
C SER A 60 14.89 -3.52 -15.73
N LYS A 61 15.51 -3.42 -16.92
CA LYS A 61 15.08 -2.44 -17.94
C LYS A 61 13.66 -2.69 -18.44
N ASP A 62 13.29 -3.96 -18.56
CA ASP A 62 11.96 -4.35 -19.04
C ASP A 62 10.90 -3.99 -17.98
N GLU A 63 11.17 -4.25 -16.70
CA GLU A 63 10.31 -3.85 -15.59
C GLU A 63 10.18 -2.32 -15.44
N LEU A 64 11.27 -1.57 -15.65
CA LEU A 64 11.21 -0.11 -15.64
C LEU A 64 10.26 0.43 -16.71
N SER A 65 10.14 -0.23 -17.87
CA SER A 65 9.21 0.18 -18.92
C SER A 65 7.74 0.01 -18.53
N LEU A 66 7.43 -0.96 -17.65
CA LEU A 66 6.08 -1.15 -17.11
C LEU A 66 5.63 0.03 -16.25
N LEU A 67 6.58 0.78 -15.67
CA LEU A 67 6.30 1.99 -14.90
C LEU A 67 5.95 3.22 -15.77
N ASP A 68 6.07 3.14 -17.10
CA ASP A 68 5.70 4.24 -18.00
C ASP A 68 4.18 4.41 -18.17
N ALA A 69 3.39 3.41 -17.76
CA ALA A 69 1.94 3.46 -17.77
C ALA A 69 1.36 4.62 -16.93
N PRO A 70 0.12 5.05 -17.21
CA PRO A 70 -0.65 5.91 -16.32
C PRO A 70 -0.70 5.35 -14.89
N VAL A 71 -0.76 6.22 -13.88
CA VAL A 71 -0.71 5.80 -12.46
C VAL A 71 -1.76 4.74 -12.12
N CYS A 72 -2.99 4.87 -12.64
CA CYS A 72 -4.08 3.93 -12.38
C CYS A 72 -3.98 2.62 -13.20
N GLU A 73 -3.00 2.52 -14.10
CA GLU A 73 -2.73 1.35 -14.94
C GLU A 73 -1.36 0.73 -14.62
N LEU A 74 -0.73 1.18 -13.52
CA LEU A 74 0.52 0.59 -13.06
C LEU A 74 0.30 -0.89 -12.69
N PRO A 75 1.36 -1.72 -12.77
CA PRO A 75 1.26 -3.16 -12.61
C PRO A 75 1.16 -3.59 -11.13
N PHE A 76 0.35 -2.90 -10.33
CA PHE A 76 0.08 -3.21 -8.93
C PHE A 76 -1.42 -3.37 -8.72
N SER A 77 -1.82 -4.42 -8.02
CA SER A 77 -3.22 -4.74 -7.77
C SER A 77 -3.46 -5.24 -6.35
N SER A 78 -4.74 -5.44 -6.02
CA SER A 78 -5.16 -6.01 -4.75
C SER A 78 -4.66 -5.20 -3.54
N PRO A 79 -5.04 -3.91 -3.44
CA PRO A 79 -4.64 -3.05 -2.33
C PRO A 79 -5.23 -3.52 -1.00
N GLN A 80 -4.40 -3.54 0.04
CA GLN A 80 -4.71 -3.96 1.39
C GLN A 80 -4.16 -2.92 2.36
N CYS A 81 -4.99 -2.50 3.32
CA CYS A 81 -4.57 -1.57 4.37
C CYS A 81 -4.41 -2.30 5.69
N THR A 82 -3.26 -2.12 6.35
CA THR A 82 -2.98 -2.63 7.69
C THR A 82 -2.67 -1.46 8.61
N PHE A 83 -3.53 -1.25 9.60
CA PHE A 83 -3.33 -0.24 10.64
C PHE A 83 -2.79 -0.90 11.91
N TYR A 84 -1.75 -0.31 12.49
CA TYR A 84 -1.15 -0.77 13.74
C TYR A 84 -1.67 0.08 14.90
N ALA A 85 -2.30 -0.55 15.90
CA ALA A 85 -2.83 0.16 17.06
C ALA A 85 -1.73 0.94 17.79
N ARG A 86 -2.04 2.17 18.24
CA ARG A 86 -1.11 3.09 18.92
C ARG A 86 0.13 3.49 18.12
N ASP A 87 0.17 3.17 16.83
CA ASP A 87 1.16 3.69 15.89
C ASP A 87 0.48 4.73 14.97
N LYS A 88 1.24 5.75 14.59
CA LYS A 88 0.82 6.70 13.55
C LYS A 88 1.11 6.16 12.16
N GLN A 89 1.93 5.13 12.07
CA GLN A 89 2.27 4.47 10.83
C GLN A 89 1.26 3.38 10.48
N TRP A 90 1.03 3.21 9.18
CA TRP A 90 0.20 2.13 8.63
C TRP A 90 0.69 1.75 7.24
N LEU A 91 0.35 0.54 6.81
CA LEU A 91 0.82 -0.06 5.56
C LEU A 91 -0.30 -0.10 4.53
N MET A 92 -0.05 0.42 3.33
CA MET A 92 -0.79 0.06 2.13
C MET A 92 0.05 -0.92 1.29
N ARG A 93 -0.39 -2.18 1.26
CA ARG A 93 0.24 -3.25 0.49
C ARG A 93 -0.53 -3.50 -0.80
N PHE A 94 0.16 -3.64 -1.91
CA PHE A 94 -0.37 -4.22 -3.14
C PHE A 94 0.06 -5.69 -3.18
N ALA A 95 -0.88 -6.59 -2.92
CA ALA A 95 -0.58 -8.00 -2.71
C ALA A 95 -0.17 -8.74 -3.99
N GLU A 96 -0.48 -8.15 -5.14
CA GLU A 96 -0.21 -8.72 -6.46
C GLU A 96 0.39 -7.64 -7.37
N GLY A 97 1.22 -8.05 -8.33
CA GLY A 97 1.77 -7.16 -9.34
C GLY A 97 2.53 -7.92 -10.41
N ALA A 98 2.84 -7.25 -11.52
CA ALA A 98 3.58 -7.87 -12.64
C ALA A 98 5.11 -7.68 -12.55
N LEU A 99 5.61 -7.05 -11.47
CA LEU A 99 7.03 -6.87 -11.22
C LEU A 99 7.54 -7.97 -10.29
N ASP A 100 8.78 -8.42 -10.47
CA ASP A 100 9.32 -9.54 -9.68
C ASP A 100 9.40 -9.19 -8.19
N ILE A 101 9.66 -7.92 -7.84
CA ILE A 101 9.66 -7.42 -6.45
C ILE A 101 8.29 -7.53 -5.75
N CYS A 102 7.20 -7.78 -6.49
CA CYS A 102 5.89 -8.02 -5.90
C CYS A 102 5.71 -9.49 -5.48
N GLU A 103 6.60 -10.39 -5.86
CA GLU A 103 6.52 -11.78 -5.44
C GLU A 103 7.38 -12.01 -4.19
N PRO A 104 7.02 -12.95 -3.29
CA PRO A 104 5.71 -13.59 -3.16
C PRO A 104 4.74 -12.78 -2.27
N TYR A 105 5.22 -11.68 -1.66
CA TYR A 105 4.51 -10.99 -0.59
C TYR A 105 4.02 -9.60 -0.98
N GLY A 106 4.03 -9.23 -2.25
CA GLY A 106 3.61 -7.90 -2.70
C GLY A 106 4.62 -6.81 -2.33
N ILE A 107 4.21 -5.57 -2.59
CA ILE A 107 4.99 -4.38 -2.29
C ILE A 107 4.17 -3.39 -1.44
N GLY A 108 4.84 -2.76 -0.48
CA GLY A 108 4.21 -1.89 0.50
C GLY A 108 4.63 -0.43 0.40
N VAL A 109 3.72 0.47 0.77
CA VAL A 109 4.05 1.85 1.14
C VAL A 109 3.66 2.04 2.60
N ILE A 110 4.64 2.44 3.42
CA ILE A 110 4.37 2.90 4.78
C ILE A 110 3.95 4.35 4.72
N PHE A 111 2.82 4.64 5.35
CA PHE A 111 2.33 5.99 5.59
C PHE A 111 2.58 6.40 7.04
N GLU A 112 2.83 7.67 7.29
CA GLU A 112 2.72 8.29 8.61
C GLU A 112 1.53 9.27 8.59
N GLY A 113 0.47 8.94 9.33
CA GLY A 113 -0.79 9.66 9.25
C GLY A 113 -1.41 9.55 7.85
N GLU A 114 -1.33 10.62 7.06
CA GLU A 114 -1.88 10.67 5.69
C GLU A 114 -0.80 10.79 4.61
N ARG A 115 0.49 10.69 4.97
CA ARG A 115 1.60 10.94 4.04
C ARG A 115 2.42 9.68 3.80
N PRO A 116 2.76 9.34 2.54
CA PRO A 116 3.67 8.24 2.26
C PRO A 116 5.07 8.61 2.77
N LEU A 117 5.72 7.66 3.45
CA LEU A 117 7.00 7.86 4.13
C LEU A 117 8.13 7.09 3.46
N TYR A 118 7.99 5.77 3.28
CA TYR A 118 8.96 4.94 2.57
C TYR A 118 8.32 3.68 1.97
N LEU A 119 9.04 3.10 1.01
CA LEU A 119 8.69 1.83 0.38
C LEU A 119 9.10 0.68 1.31
N GLU A 120 8.19 -0.26 1.54
CA GLU A 120 8.46 -1.50 2.25
C GLU A 120 8.54 -2.65 1.25
N ASN A 121 9.74 -3.25 1.14
CA ASN A 121 9.94 -4.48 0.38
C ASN A 121 9.68 -5.68 1.29
N LEU A 122 8.57 -6.38 1.05
CA LEU A 122 8.11 -7.48 1.87
C LEU A 122 8.84 -8.81 1.56
N GLU A 123 9.67 -8.89 0.51
CA GLU A 123 10.57 -10.05 0.30
C GLU A 123 11.61 -10.18 1.43
N LEU A 124 12.00 -9.06 2.05
CA LEU A 124 13.05 -9.02 3.08
C LEU A 124 12.50 -9.11 4.51
N SER A 125 11.18 -9.22 4.70
CA SER A 125 10.59 -9.32 6.04
C SER A 125 10.70 -10.72 6.66
N SER A 126 11.41 -11.65 6.03
CA SER A 126 11.72 -12.97 6.58
C SER A 126 12.98 -12.95 7.46
N GLU A 127 13.09 -12.02 8.43
CA GLU A 127 14.06 -12.16 9.52
C GLU A 127 13.45 -11.69 10.85
N CYS A 128 12.86 -12.64 11.59
CA CYS A 128 13.29 -13.05 12.93
C CYS A 128 12.48 -14.25 13.43
#